data_AF-A0A0K9H1Y1-F1
#
_entry.id   AF-A0A0K9H1Y1-F1
#
_cell.length_a   1.000
_cell.length_b   1.000
_cell.length_c   1.000
_cell.angle_alpha   90.00
_cell.angle_beta   90.00
_cell.angle_gamma   90.00
#
_symmetry.space_group_name_H-M   'P 1'
#
loop_
_entity.id
_entity.type
_entity.pdbx_description
1 polymer ?
#
loop_
_entity_poly.entity_id
_entity_poly.type
_entity_poly.pdbx_seq_one_letter_code
_entity_poly.pdbx_strand_id
1 'polypeptide(L)'
;MLENGLIMALIILIINVCYVSFFTIRMILTLKGYRYIAAFVSMIEIVIYIIGLGMVLDNLNEIQNVIAYAIGYGLGVIAGMKLEEKLALGYITVNVITKEYDKDLPKQLREQGYGVTSWAANGLEGDRMALQILTPRKYELKLYSQIKELDPKAFIIAYEPKTIHGGFWVKTVKKGKLAE
;
A
#
# COMPACT_ATOMS: atom_id res chain seq x y z
N MET A 1 4.79 -43.68 2.09
CA MET A 1 3.57 -43.19 1.40
C MET A 1 3.08 -41.86 1.98
N LEU A 2 3.07 -41.67 3.32
CA LEU A 2 2.74 -40.39 3.98
C LEU A 2 3.71 -39.24 3.65
N GLU A 3 5.03 -39.49 3.51
CA GLU A 3 5.99 -38.44 3.14
C GLU A 3 5.68 -37.81 1.78
N ASN A 4 5.27 -38.61 0.79
CA ASN A 4 4.89 -38.09 -0.53
C ASN A 4 3.61 -37.25 -0.47
N GLY A 5 2.65 -37.63 0.39
CA GLY A 5 1.42 -36.86 0.62
C GLY A 5 1.70 -35.52 1.29
N LEU A 6 2.59 -35.49 2.28
CA LEU A 6 2.95 -34.26 3.00
C LEU A 6 3.76 -33.30 2.12
N ILE A 7 4.68 -33.83 1.31
CA ILE A 7 5.43 -33.07 0.30
C ILE A 7 4.45 -32.48 -0.73
N MET A 8 3.48 -33.26 -1.20
CA MET A 8 2.47 -32.79 -2.14
C MET A 8 1.59 -31.69 -1.54
N ALA A 9 1.14 -31.85 -0.30
CA ALA A 9 0.37 -30.85 0.43
C ALA A 9 1.15 -29.54 0.60
N LEU A 10 2.47 -29.62 0.85
CA LEU A 10 3.34 -28.46 0.99
C LEU A 10 3.56 -27.74 -0.35
N ILE A 11 3.72 -28.48 -1.45
CA ILE A 11 3.79 -27.91 -2.81
C ILE A 11 2.49 -27.19 -3.16
N ILE A 12 1.34 -27.81 -2.90
CA ILE A 12 0.01 -27.22 -3.09
C ILE A 12 -0.12 -25.94 -2.29
N LEU A 13 0.32 -25.94 -1.03
CA LEU A 13 0.30 -24.77 -0.17
C LEU A 13 1.13 -23.62 -0.76
N ILE A 14 2.37 -23.88 -1.19
CA ILE A 14 3.25 -22.83 -1.74
C ILE A 14 2.66 -22.26 -3.04
N ILE A 15 2.24 -23.11 -3.97
CA ILE A 15 1.65 -22.68 -5.24
C ILE A 15 0.39 -21.84 -4.98
N ASN A 16 -0.45 -22.26 -4.05
CA ASN A 16 -1.66 -21.53 -3.70
C ASN A 16 -1.35 -20.18 -3.04
N VAL A 17 -0.39 -20.12 -2.12
CA VAL A 17 0.08 -18.86 -1.53
C VAL A 17 0.57 -17.90 -2.63
N CYS A 18 1.34 -18.41 -3.60
CA CYS A 18 1.78 -17.61 -4.75
C CYS A 18 0.58 -17.13 -5.58
N TYR A 19 -0.33 -18.03 -5.97
CA TYR A 19 -1.54 -17.70 -6.74
C TYR A 19 -2.35 -16.58 -6.06
N VAL A 20 -2.70 -16.75 -4.79
CA VAL A 20 -3.53 -15.80 -4.06
C VAL A 20 -2.81 -14.47 -3.80
N SER A 21 -1.48 -14.51 -3.66
CA SER A 21 -0.68 -13.28 -3.61
C SER A 21 -0.79 -12.50 -4.93
N PHE A 22 -0.63 -13.16 -6.08
CA PHE A 22 -0.79 -12.53 -7.39
C PHE A 22 -2.22 -12.02 -7.64
N PHE A 23 -3.23 -12.81 -7.25
CA PHE A 23 -4.63 -12.41 -7.31
C PHE A 23 -4.88 -11.12 -6.52
N THR A 24 -4.35 -11.04 -5.29
CA THR A 24 -4.47 -9.87 -4.41
C THR A 24 -3.80 -8.64 -5.04
N ILE A 25 -2.58 -8.81 -5.59
CA ILE A 25 -1.85 -7.72 -6.26
C ILE A 25 -2.59 -7.24 -7.49
N ARG A 26 -3.10 -8.14 -8.34
CA ARG A 26 -3.92 -7.79 -9.50
C ARG A 26 -5.14 -6.98 -9.08
N MET A 27 -5.84 -7.43 -8.03
CA MET A 27 -7.01 -6.74 -7.51
C MET A 27 -6.65 -5.30 -7.11
N ILE A 28 -5.57 -5.11 -6.35
CA ILE A 28 -5.14 -3.78 -5.91
C ILE A 28 -4.68 -2.91 -7.09
N LEU A 29 -3.92 -3.47 -8.05
CA LEU A 29 -3.51 -2.76 -9.26
C LEU A 29 -4.72 -2.28 -10.08
N THR A 30 -5.78 -3.09 -10.15
CA THR A 30 -7.02 -2.74 -10.85
C THR A 30 -7.75 -1.60 -10.13
N LEU A 31 -7.85 -1.66 -8.81
CA LEU A 31 -8.44 -0.59 -7.99
C LEU A 31 -7.66 0.73 -8.10
N LYS A 32 -6.33 0.66 -8.20
CA LYS A 32 -5.45 1.84 -8.40
C LYS A 32 -5.37 2.31 -9.86
N GLY A 33 -6.06 1.65 -10.79
CA GLY A 33 -6.16 2.08 -12.19
C GLY A 33 -4.98 1.69 -13.09
N TYR A 34 -4.06 0.81 -12.64
CA TYR A 34 -2.95 0.29 -13.44
C TYR A 34 -3.41 -0.82 -14.41
N ARG A 35 -4.30 -0.47 -15.34
CA ARG A 35 -5.06 -1.42 -16.18
C ARG A 35 -4.17 -2.40 -16.96
N TYR A 36 -3.12 -1.91 -17.62
CA TYR A 36 -2.24 -2.76 -18.45
C TYR A 36 -1.35 -3.68 -17.62
N ILE A 37 -0.83 -3.19 -16.49
CA ILE A 37 -0.01 -3.99 -15.58
C ILE A 37 -0.89 -5.06 -14.94
N ALA A 38 -2.11 -4.71 -14.50
CA ALA A 38 -3.08 -5.65 -13.96
C ALA A 38 -3.42 -6.74 -14.99
N ALA A 39 -3.63 -6.39 -16.26
CA ALA A 39 -3.89 -7.37 -17.33
C ALA A 39 -2.73 -8.35 -17.54
N PHE A 40 -1.49 -7.84 -17.56
CA PHE A 40 -0.30 -8.70 -17.67
C PHE A 40 -0.12 -9.64 -16.47
N VAL A 41 -0.31 -9.12 -15.25
CA VAL A 41 -0.29 -9.95 -14.03
C VAL A 41 -1.38 -11.01 -14.07
N SER A 42 -2.58 -10.68 -14.56
CA SER A 42 -3.69 -11.64 -14.73
C SER A 42 -3.33 -12.80 -15.65
N MET A 43 -2.59 -12.52 -16.72
CA MET A 43 -2.15 -13.54 -17.68
C MET A 43 -1.19 -14.55 -17.06
N ILE A 44 -0.31 -14.10 -16.16
CA ILE A 44 0.59 -15.00 -15.43
C ILE A 44 -0.18 -15.74 -14.33
N GLU A 45 -1.04 -15.03 -13.60
CA GLU A 45 -1.86 -15.57 -12.52
C GLU A 45 -2.72 -16.76 -12.99
N ILE A 46 -3.37 -16.66 -14.16
CA ILE A 46 -4.24 -17.73 -14.64
C ILE A 46 -3.47 -19.03 -14.95
N VAL A 47 -2.21 -18.94 -15.38
CA VAL A 47 -1.35 -20.12 -15.60
C VAL A 47 -1.05 -20.80 -14.27
N ILE A 48 -0.72 -20.02 -13.23
CA ILE A 48 -0.48 -20.55 -11.88
C ILE A 48 -1.77 -21.17 -11.32
N TYR A 49 -2.92 -20.52 -11.55
CA TYR A 49 -4.22 -21.03 -11.12
C TYR A 49 -4.55 -22.38 -11.75
N ILE A 50 -4.38 -22.54 -13.06
CA ILE A 50 -4.67 -23.80 -13.75
C ILE A 50 -3.78 -24.94 -13.21
N ILE A 51 -2.48 -24.67 -13.02
CA ILE A 51 -1.53 -25.64 -12.47
C ILE A 51 -1.90 -26.01 -11.02
N GLY A 52 -2.15 -25.01 -10.17
CA GLY A 52 -2.49 -25.22 -8.77
C GLY A 52 -3.83 -25.93 -8.58
N LEU A 53 -4.85 -25.56 -9.36
CA LEU A 53 -6.16 -26.20 -9.32
C LEU A 53 -6.06 -27.67 -9.77
N GLY A 54 -5.31 -27.96 -10.83
CA GLY A 54 -5.06 -29.34 -11.28
C GLY A 54 -4.49 -30.22 -10.15
N MET A 55 -3.48 -29.72 -9.44
CA MET A 55 -2.86 -30.46 -8.33
C MET A 55 -3.82 -30.74 -7.18
N VAL A 56 -4.72 -29.80 -6.87
CA VAL A 56 -5.72 -29.98 -5.80
C VAL A 56 -6.79 -30.97 -6.23
N LEU A 57 -7.28 -30.86 -7.48
CA LEU A 57 -8.31 -31.75 -8.03
C LEU A 57 -7.82 -33.21 -8.10
N ASP A 58 -6.57 -33.42 -8.50
CA ASP A 58 -5.95 -34.75 -8.56
C ASP A 58 -5.83 -35.43 -7.19
N ASN A 59 -5.85 -34.64 -6.09
CA ASN A 59 -5.67 -35.15 -4.73
C ASN A 59 -6.83 -34.79 -3.79
N LEU A 60 -8.05 -34.65 -4.32
CA LEU A 60 -9.28 -34.33 -3.56
C LEU A 60 -9.65 -35.36 -2.49
N ASN A 61 -9.23 -36.62 -2.66
CA ASN A 61 -9.56 -37.70 -1.73
C ASN A 61 -8.88 -37.54 -0.36
N GLU A 62 -7.91 -36.63 -0.24
CA GLU A 62 -7.16 -36.36 0.98
C GLU A 62 -7.60 -35.03 1.61
N ILE A 63 -8.29 -35.10 2.75
CA ILE A 63 -8.74 -33.93 3.52
C ILE A 63 -7.58 -32.97 3.85
N GLN A 64 -6.37 -33.51 4.03
CA GLN A 64 -5.16 -32.76 4.31
C GLN A 64 -4.86 -31.70 3.23
N ASN A 65 -5.10 -32.02 1.96
CA ASN A 65 -4.85 -31.10 0.84
C ASN A 65 -5.87 -29.97 0.81
N VAL A 66 -7.12 -30.25 1.17
CA VAL A 66 -8.18 -29.23 1.29
C VAL A 66 -7.86 -28.24 2.41
N ILE A 67 -7.38 -28.74 3.56
CA ILE A 67 -6.95 -27.90 4.67
C ILE A 67 -5.72 -27.07 4.28
N ALA A 68 -4.72 -27.68 3.65
CA ALA A 68 -3.53 -26.98 3.15
C ALA A 68 -3.91 -25.89 2.14
N TYR A 69 -4.90 -26.13 1.29
CA TYR A 69 -5.43 -25.14 0.36
C TYR A 69 -6.11 -23.97 1.09
N ALA A 70 -6.98 -24.25 2.07
CA ALA A 70 -7.65 -23.19 2.83
C ALA A 70 -6.65 -22.30 3.61
N ILE A 71 -5.65 -22.92 4.25
CA ILE A 71 -4.59 -22.20 4.98
C ILE A 71 -3.71 -21.41 3.99
N GLY A 72 -3.32 -22.05 2.89
CA GLY A 72 -2.52 -21.41 1.83
C GLY A 72 -3.22 -20.18 1.24
N TYR A 73 -4.55 -20.24 1.08
CA TYR A 73 -5.33 -19.09 0.63
C TYR A 73 -5.24 -17.92 1.63
N GLY A 74 -5.51 -18.17 2.92
CA GLY A 74 -5.41 -17.13 3.95
C GLY A 74 -4.02 -16.51 4.05
N LEU A 75 -2.97 -17.34 4.03
CA LEU A 75 -1.58 -16.87 4.03
C LEU A 75 -1.24 -16.08 2.76
N GLY A 76 -1.75 -16.50 1.61
CA GLY A 76 -1.57 -15.79 0.34
C GLY A 76 -2.19 -14.40 0.34
N VAL A 77 -3.35 -14.21 0.97
CA VAL A 77 -3.96 -12.87 1.10
C VAL A 77 -3.06 -11.96 1.94
N ILE A 78 -2.56 -12.45 3.08
CA ILE A 78 -1.65 -11.68 3.95
C ILE A 78 -0.34 -11.36 3.22
N ALA A 79 0.23 -12.32 2.49
CA ALA A 79 1.45 -12.13 1.71
C ALA A 79 1.24 -11.11 0.57
N GLY A 80 0.11 -11.20 -0.14
CA GLY A 80 -0.27 -10.25 -1.18
C GLY A 80 -0.44 -8.82 -0.65
N MET A 81 -1.09 -8.65 0.51
CA MET A 81 -1.21 -7.36 1.18
C MET A 81 0.15 -6.78 1.59
N LYS A 82 1.03 -7.60 2.21
CA LYS A 82 2.39 -7.16 2.57
C LYS A 82 3.24 -6.79 1.35
N LEU A 83 3.07 -7.52 0.24
CA LEU A 83 3.80 -7.23 -0.99
C LEU A 83 3.32 -5.90 -1.58
N GLU A 84 2.02 -5.59 -1.53
CA GLU A 84 1.52 -4.28 -1.94
C GLU A 84 1.99 -3.14 -1.05
N GLU A 85 1.98 -3.33 0.28
CA GLU A 85 2.47 -2.34 1.23
C GLU A 85 3.92 -1.95 0.90
N LYS A 86 4.75 -2.95 0.54
CA LYS A 86 6.15 -2.74 0.12
C LYS A 86 6.28 -2.05 -1.23
N LEU A 87 5.34 -2.28 -2.16
CA LEU A 87 5.31 -1.56 -3.44
C LEU A 87 4.93 -0.08 -3.24
N ALA A 88 4.25 0.26 -2.14
CA ALA A 88 3.91 1.62 -1.73
C ALA A 88 3.35 2.48 -2.87
N LEU A 89 2.46 1.86 -3.65
CA LEU A 89 1.98 2.43 -4.91
C LEU A 89 1.03 3.59 -4.66
N GLY A 90 1.27 4.69 -5.37
CA GLY A 90 0.38 5.85 -5.39
C GLY A 90 0.84 7.00 -4.51
N TYR A 91 -0.10 7.89 -4.25
CA TYR A 91 0.10 9.13 -3.50
C TYR A 91 -0.90 9.17 -2.36
N ILE A 92 -0.55 9.88 -1.31
CA ILE A 92 -1.45 10.17 -0.20
C ILE A 92 -1.51 11.68 0.02
N THR A 93 -2.67 12.15 0.44
CA THR A 93 -2.89 13.52 0.89
C THR A 93 -2.98 13.49 2.41
N VAL A 94 -2.00 14.11 3.06
CA VAL A 94 -1.92 14.24 4.51
C VAL A 94 -2.39 15.64 4.89
N ASN A 95 -3.47 15.70 5.68
CA ASN A 95 -3.94 16.91 6.34
C ASN A 95 -3.39 16.94 7.77
N VAL A 96 -2.73 18.03 8.11
CA VAL A 96 -2.12 18.26 9.42
C VAL A 96 -2.76 19.50 10.02
N ILE A 97 -3.23 19.41 11.26
CA ILE A 97 -3.73 20.55 12.03
C ILE A 97 -2.80 20.76 13.21
N THR A 98 -2.16 21.93 13.27
CA THR A 98 -1.23 22.32 14.34
C THR A 98 -1.76 23.53 15.12
N LYS A 99 -1.39 23.60 16.41
CA LYS A 99 -1.65 24.76 17.28
C LYS A 99 -0.53 25.81 17.18
N GLU A 100 0.66 25.40 16.75
CA GLU A 100 1.86 26.23 16.83
C GLU A 100 2.07 27.02 15.54
N TYR A 101 1.49 28.22 15.48
CA TYR A 101 1.76 29.18 14.41
C TYR A 101 3.24 29.64 14.40
N ASP A 102 3.89 29.66 15.56
CA ASP A 102 5.24 30.23 15.72
C ASP A 102 6.38 29.39 15.12
N LYS A 103 6.16 28.10 14.83
CA LYS A 103 7.22 27.22 14.30
C LYS A 103 7.35 27.21 12.77
N ASP A 104 6.50 27.95 12.05
CA ASP A 104 6.45 28.00 10.58
C ASP A 104 6.64 26.61 9.94
N LEU A 105 5.87 25.63 10.44
CA LEU A 105 5.82 24.25 9.95
C LEU A 105 5.73 24.15 8.41
N PRO A 106 4.93 25.00 7.70
CA PRO A 106 4.87 24.98 6.25
C PRO A 106 6.22 25.25 5.58
N LYS A 107 7.03 26.16 6.12
CA LYS A 107 8.33 26.51 5.54
C LYS A 107 9.34 25.37 5.71
N GLN A 108 9.43 24.79 6.89
CA GLN A 108 10.36 23.69 7.17
C GLN A 108 10.05 22.45 6.30
N LEU A 109 8.77 22.11 6.13
CA LEU A 109 8.37 21.01 5.26
C LEU A 109 8.65 21.31 3.77
N ARG A 110 8.53 22.58 3.33
CA ARG A 110 8.91 22.98 1.96
C ARG A 110 10.42 22.90 1.73
N GLU A 111 11.24 23.25 2.72
CA GLU A 111 12.70 23.11 2.65
C GLU A 111 13.13 21.63 2.51
N GLN A 112 12.37 20.72 3.10
CA GLN A 112 12.56 19.26 2.93
C GLN A 112 12.04 18.73 1.58
N GLY A 113 11.48 19.60 0.73
CA GLY A 113 11.00 19.26 -0.61
C GLY A 113 9.53 18.82 -0.67
N TYR A 114 8.77 18.90 0.43
CA TYR A 114 7.34 18.60 0.41
C TYR A 114 6.53 19.75 -0.21
N GLY A 115 5.56 19.40 -1.03
CA GLY A 115 4.56 20.34 -1.51
C GLY A 115 3.52 20.58 -0.41
N VAL A 116 3.57 21.76 0.23
CA VAL A 116 2.67 22.10 1.34
C VAL A 116 1.80 23.30 0.99
N THR A 117 0.49 23.12 1.09
CA THR A 117 -0.52 24.18 1.07
C THR A 117 -0.98 24.42 2.50
N SER A 118 -1.00 25.67 2.96
CA SER A 118 -1.36 26.03 4.33
C SER A 118 -2.45 27.09 4.33
N TRP A 119 -3.41 26.99 5.25
CA TRP A 119 -4.44 28.00 5.46
C TRP A 119 -4.76 28.15 6.96
N ALA A 120 -5.29 29.31 7.31
CA ALA A 120 -5.76 29.57 8.66
C ALA A 120 -7.09 28.84 8.89
N ALA A 121 -7.18 28.13 10.02
CA ALA A 121 -8.36 27.40 10.46
C ALA A 121 -8.72 27.83 11.89
N ASN A 122 -9.96 27.58 12.30
CA ASN A 122 -10.42 27.87 13.66
C ASN A 122 -10.89 26.58 14.32
N GLY A 123 -10.36 26.28 15.50
CA GLY A 123 -10.78 25.17 16.34
C GLY A 123 -11.53 25.65 17.58
N LEU A 124 -12.02 24.71 18.39
CA LEU A 124 -12.70 25.02 19.64
C LEU A 124 -11.83 25.86 20.60
N GLU A 125 -10.53 25.56 20.63
CA GLU A 125 -9.54 26.25 21.49
C GLU A 125 -8.88 27.47 20.82
N GLY A 126 -9.45 28.00 19.74
CA GLY A 126 -8.94 29.17 19.01
C GLY A 126 -8.25 28.84 17.68
N ASP A 127 -7.42 29.77 17.21
CA ASP A 127 -6.78 29.69 15.89
C ASP A 127 -5.88 28.46 15.76
N ARG A 128 -5.99 27.82 14.59
CA ARG A 128 -5.19 26.65 14.18
C ARG A 128 -4.65 26.87 12.79
N MET A 129 -3.52 26.25 12.48
CA MET A 129 -3.02 26.20 11.11
C MET A 129 -3.30 24.81 10.55
N ALA A 130 -3.98 24.78 9.40
CA ALA A 130 -4.20 23.55 8.65
C ALA A 130 -3.22 23.50 7.48
N LEU A 131 -2.61 22.35 7.28
CA LEU A 131 -1.69 22.06 6.20
C LEU A 131 -2.20 20.86 5.41
N GLN A 132 -2.12 20.96 4.09
CA GLN A 132 -2.36 19.85 3.17
C GLN A 132 -1.08 19.55 2.41
N ILE A 133 -0.66 18.30 2.50
CA ILE A 133 0.60 17.81 1.97
C ILE A 133 0.30 16.61 1.09
N LEU A 134 0.73 16.64 -0.18
CA LEU A 134 0.74 15.43 -1.01
C LEU A 134 2.14 14.85 -1.05
N THR A 135 2.21 13.58 -0.69
CA THR A 135 3.47 12.83 -0.70
C THR A 135 3.25 11.46 -1.34
N PRO A 136 4.25 10.88 -2.02
CA PRO A 136 4.24 9.46 -2.33
C PRO A 136 3.96 8.63 -1.10
N ARG A 137 3.18 7.55 -1.25
CA ARG A 137 2.88 6.66 -0.12
C ARG A 137 4.14 6.08 0.54
N LYS A 138 5.20 5.84 -0.24
CA LYS A 138 6.51 5.39 0.28
C LYS A 138 7.17 6.34 1.29
N TYR A 139 6.82 7.63 1.31
CA TYR A 139 7.38 8.62 2.23
C TYR A 139 6.41 9.01 3.36
N GLU A 140 5.26 8.35 3.46
CA GLU A 140 4.25 8.60 4.51
C GLU A 140 4.85 8.56 5.91
N LEU A 141 5.55 7.48 6.23
CA LEU A 141 6.14 7.29 7.56
C LEU A 141 7.24 8.32 7.86
N LYS A 142 8.06 8.70 6.86
CA LYS A 142 9.08 9.77 7.01
C LYS A 142 8.41 11.10 7.33
N LEU A 143 7.35 11.43 6.61
CA LEU A 143 6.56 12.65 6.83
C LEU A 143 5.92 12.67 8.24
N TYR A 144 5.35 11.55 8.70
CA TYR A 144 4.77 11.47 10.04
C TYR A 144 5.80 11.67 11.15
N SER A 145 6.97 11.05 11.03
CA SER A 145 8.06 11.23 12.00
C SER A 145 8.50 12.69 12.06
N GLN A 146 8.68 13.33 10.91
CA GLN A 146 9.06 14.74 10.82
C GLN A 146 8.00 15.67 11.41
N ILE A 147 6.72 15.46 11.11
CA ILE A 147 5.64 16.27 11.69
C ILE A 147 5.61 16.11 13.21
N LYS A 148 5.73 14.88 13.73
CA LYS A 148 5.72 14.62 15.18
C LYS A 148 6.93 15.19 15.92
N GLU A 149 8.09 15.23 15.27
CA GLU A 149 9.31 15.85 15.82
C GLU A 149 9.13 17.37 15.95
N LEU A 150 8.50 18.00 14.97
CA LEU A 150 8.26 19.44 14.96
C LEU A 150 7.12 19.86 15.89
N ASP A 151 6.01 19.14 15.84
CA ASP A 151 4.83 19.31 16.69
C ASP A 151 4.25 17.95 17.13
N PRO A 152 4.57 17.49 18.36
CA PRO A 152 4.05 16.23 18.89
C PRO A 152 2.54 16.25 19.16
N LYS A 153 1.91 17.43 19.18
CA LYS A 153 0.46 17.61 19.37
C LYS A 153 -0.27 17.80 18.04
N ALA A 154 0.42 17.70 16.90
CA ALA A 154 -0.19 17.82 15.60
C ALA A 154 -1.21 16.70 15.36
N PHE A 155 -2.37 17.09 14.86
CA PHE A 155 -3.40 16.15 14.45
C PHE A 155 -3.23 15.83 12.96
N ILE A 156 -3.08 14.55 12.63
CA ILE A 156 -2.72 14.08 11.28
C ILE A 156 -3.84 13.17 10.77
N ILE A 157 -4.34 13.44 9.58
CA ILE A 157 -5.23 12.54 8.83
C ILE A 157 -4.70 12.36 7.41
N ALA A 158 -4.64 11.13 6.93
CA ALA A 158 -4.30 10.84 5.53
C ALA A 158 -5.48 10.26 4.74
N TYR A 159 -5.55 10.65 3.48
CA TYR A 159 -6.53 10.18 2.50
C TYR A 159 -5.82 9.78 1.22
N GLU A 160 -6.31 8.73 0.54
CA GLU A 160 -5.79 8.35 -0.77
C GLU A 160 -6.56 9.06 -1.89
N PRO A 161 -5.92 9.97 -2.65
CA PRO A 161 -6.52 10.54 -3.85
C PRO A 161 -6.71 9.49 -4.94
N LYS A 162 -7.92 9.40 -5.48
CA LYS A 162 -8.25 8.47 -6.58
C LYS A 162 -7.71 8.92 -7.93
N THR A 163 -7.68 10.23 -8.18
CA THR A 163 -7.25 10.84 -9.44
C THR A 163 -6.59 12.19 -9.16
N ILE A 164 -5.46 12.47 -9.81
CA ILE A 164 -4.70 13.70 -9.64
C ILE A 164 -4.56 14.35 -11.03
N HIS A 165 -5.07 15.58 -11.16
CA HIS A 165 -5.00 16.36 -12.39
C HIS A 165 -4.32 17.72 -12.11
N GLY A 166 -3.23 18.01 -12.81
CA GLY A 166 -2.51 19.28 -12.67
C GLY A 166 -1.73 19.47 -11.36
N GLY A 167 -1.17 20.67 -11.17
CA GLY A 167 -0.44 21.07 -9.96
C GLY A 167 1.10 20.90 -10.02
N PHE A 168 1.82 21.80 -9.34
CA PHE A 168 3.28 21.74 -9.11
C PHE A 168 3.73 20.39 -8.54
N TRP A 169 2.81 19.73 -7.83
CA TRP A 169 2.97 18.44 -7.15
C TRP A 169 3.35 17.29 -8.09
N VAL A 170 2.94 17.35 -9.37
CA VAL A 170 3.30 16.34 -10.39
C VAL A 170 4.74 16.50 -10.90
N LYS A 171 5.33 17.70 -10.82
CA LYS A 171 6.66 18.00 -11.38
C LYS A 171 7.82 17.67 -10.43
N THR A 172 7.64 17.91 -9.13
CA THR A 172 8.70 17.66 -8.12
C THR A 172 8.76 16.19 -7.71
N VAL A 173 7.60 15.52 -7.60
CA VAL A 173 7.55 14.11 -7.23
C VAL A 173 7.99 13.18 -8.38
N LYS A 174 7.70 13.52 -9.66
CA LYS A 174 8.29 12.81 -10.82
C LYS A 174 9.81 12.90 -10.89
N LYS A 175 10.43 13.92 -10.28
CA LYS A 175 11.87 14.14 -10.34
C LYS A 175 12.67 13.42 -9.25
N GLY A 176 12.02 12.68 -8.35
CA GLY A 176 12.71 11.93 -7.30
C GLY A 176 13.54 12.79 -6.34
N LYS A 177 13.36 14.13 -6.36
CA LYS A 177 14.07 15.07 -5.49
C LYS A 177 13.24 15.36 -4.24
N LEU A 178 13.07 14.35 -3.40
CA LEU A 178 12.95 14.61 -1.97
C LEU A 178 14.37 14.46 -1.45
N ALA A 179 14.89 15.48 -0.77
CA ALA A 179 16.24 15.44 -0.23
C ALA A 179 16.36 14.18 0.65
N GLU A 180 17.38 13.36 0.36
CA GLU A 180 17.70 12.17 1.16
C GLU A 180 17.96 12.58 2.61
#